data_AF-A0A536YG85-F1
#
_entry.id   AF-A0A536YG85-F1
#
_cell.length_a   1.000
_cell.length_b   1.000
_cell.length_c   1.000
_cell.angle_alpha   90.00
_cell.angle_beta   90.00
_cell.angle_gamma   90.00
#
_symmetry.space_group_name_H-M   'P 1'
#
loop_
_entity.id
_entity.type
_entity.pdbx_description
1 polymer ?
#
loop_
_entity_poly.entity_id
_entity_poly.type
_entity_poly.pdbx_seq_one_letter_code
_entity_poly.pdbx_strand_id
1 'polypeptide(L)'
;MFIMRVGGLAMIVAVAAALPAASASAQSLDYEFFKTRVEPIFLKKKPGHTRCYVCHAESNNAFRLEKLPPGAKFWTEEQSRRNFETVSRLVVPGNFAASRLLFMPLAPEAGGAAFHNGGRQFASKDDPDWKTLAQWANGQSR
;
A
#
# COMPACT_ATOMS: atom_id res chain seq x y z
N MET A 1 54.94 52.64 -13.01
CA MET A 1 54.52 51.98 -14.26
C MET A 1 53.53 50.89 -13.88
N PHE A 2 52.38 50.86 -14.54
CA PHE A 2 51.11 50.28 -14.11
C PHE A 2 51.10 48.76 -13.88
N ILE A 3 50.32 48.40 -12.85
CA ILE A 3 49.85 47.06 -12.51
C ILE A 3 48.63 46.74 -13.39
N MET A 4 48.44 45.46 -13.68
CA MET A 4 47.14 44.74 -13.62
C MET A 4 46.51 44.24 -14.94
N ARG A 5 46.77 42.95 -15.16
CA ARG A 5 45.81 41.83 -15.31
C ARG A 5 44.73 41.92 -16.38
N VAL A 6 44.88 41.00 -17.34
CA VAL A 6 43.86 40.42 -18.21
C VAL A 6 42.60 40.05 -17.41
N GLY A 7 41.49 40.75 -17.66
CA GLY A 7 40.17 40.40 -17.15
C GLY A 7 39.39 39.59 -18.19
N GLY A 8 39.47 38.26 -18.10
CA GLY A 8 38.61 37.37 -18.87
C GLY A 8 37.20 37.33 -18.27
N LEU A 9 36.17 37.62 -19.07
CA LEU A 9 34.78 37.34 -18.70
C LEU A 9 34.58 35.83 -18.57
N ALA A 10 34.44 35.33 -17.34
CA ALA A 10 33.99 33.97 -17.09
C ALA A 10 32.45 33.94 -17.13
N MET A 11 31.88 33.34 -18.18
CA MET A 11 30.46 32.96 -18.18
C MET A 11 30.27 31.81 -17.17
N ILE A 12 29.50 32.07 -16.12
CA ILE A 12 29.05 31.02 -15.20
C ILE A 12 27.87 30.32 -15.89
N VAL A 13 28.12 29.18 -16.53
CA VAL A 13 27.07 28.27 -16.96
C VAL A 13 26.61 27.50 -15.73
N ALA A 14 25.47 27.90 -15.18
CA ALA A 14 24.80 27.12 -14.14
C ALA A 14 24.24 25.84 -14.77
N VAL A 15 24.94 24.72 -14.59
CA VAL A 15 24.41 23.39 -14.91
C VAL A 15 23.38 23.05 -13.85
N ALA A 16 22.10 23.29 -14.15
CA ALA A 16 21.01 22.75 -13.37
C ALA A 16 21.02 21.23 -13.54
N ALA A 17 21.52 20.50 -12.54
CA ALA A 17 21.39 19.06 -12.46
C ALA A 17 19.90 18.74 -12.29
N ALA A 18 19.24 18.42 -13.41
CA ALA A 18 17.92 17.81 -13.38
C ALA A 18 18.06 16.43 -12.75
N LEU A 19 17.73 16.31 -11.47
CA LEU A 19 17.44 15.02 -10.87
C LEU A 19 16.31 14.39 -11.70
N PRO A 20 16.41 13.13 -12.14
CA PRO A 20 15.25 12.47 -12.69
C PRO A 20 14.22 12.40 -11.57
N ALA A 21 13.17 13.22 -11.68
CA ALA A 21 11.93 12.98 -10.96
C ALA A 21 11.52 11.57 -11.37
N ALA A 22 11.62 10.62 -10.44
CA ALA A 22 11.01 9.31 -10.63
C ALA A 22 9.58 9.60 -11.08
N SER A 23 9.29 9.29 -12.34
CA SER A 23 7.95 9.47 -12.85
C SER A 23 7.08 8.57 -11.98
N ALA A 24 6.36 9.17 -11.05
CA ALA A 24 5.20 8.57 -10.42
C ALA A 24 4.13 8.45 -11.50
N SER A 25 4.43 7.67 -12.53
CA SER A 25 3.43 7.06 -13.40
C SER A 25 2.40 6.50 -12.44
N ALA A 26 1.13 6.80 -12.68
CA ALA A 26 0.01 6.18 -12.02
C ALA A 26 0.19 4.66 -12.08
N GLN A 27 0.90 4.08 -11.11
CA GLN A 27 1.13 2.65 -11.03
C GLN A 27 -0.23 2.10 -10.60
N SER A 28 -1.00 1.65 -11.58
CA SER A 28 -2.12 0.75 -11.32
C SER A 28 -1.58 -0.39 -10.47
N LEU A 29 -2.17 -0.61 -9.30
CA LEU A 29 -1.78 -1.68 -8.39
C LEU A 29 -1.75 -3.02 -9.14
N ASP A 30 -0.79 -3.89 -8.82
CA ASP A 30 -0.64 -5.15 -9.56
C ASP A 30 -1.67 -6.19 -9.09
N TYR A 31 -2.54 -6.65 -9.99
CA TYR A 31 -3.58 -7.63 -9.67
C TYR A 31 -2.98 -8.99 -9.30
N GLU A 32 -1.93 -9.37 -10.01
CA GLU A 32 -1.30 -10.67 -9.83
C GLU A 32 -0.60 -10.74 -8.46
N PHE A 33 0.12 -9.70 -8.04
CA PHE A 33 0.64 -9.55 -6.68
C PHE A 33 -0.50 -9.55 -5.67
N PHE A 34 -1.58 -8.81 -5.92
CA PHE A 34 -2.74 -8.76 -5.03
C PHE A 34 -3.29 -10.18 -4.77
N LYS A 35 -3.67 -10.90 -5.83
CA LYS A 35 -4.33 -12.22 -5.72
C LYS A 35 -3.45 -13.25 -5.01
N THR A 36 -2.13 -13.20 -5.22
CA THR A 36 -1.22 -14.23 -4.69
C THR A 36 -0.60 -13.90 -3.33
N ARG A 37 -0.53 -12.62 -2.97
CA ARG A 37 0.22 -12.17 -1.78
C ARG A 37 -0.65 -11.39 -0.80
N VAL A 38 -1.54 -10.52 -1.30
CA VAL A 38 -2.39 -9.66 -0.48
C VAL A 38 -3.69 -10.34 -0.09
N GLU A 39 -4.46 -10.83 -1.06
CA GLU A 39 -5.77 -11.42 -0.84
C GLU A 39 -5.77 -12.58 0.17
N PRO A 40 -4.78 -13.50 0.18
CA PRO A 40 -4.72 -14.57 1.18
C PRO A 40 -4.61 -14.07 2.63
N ILE A 41 -4.07 -12.88 2.86
CA ILE A 41 -3.96 -12.29 4.21
C ILE A 41 -5.35 -12.11 4.82
N PHE A 42 -6.37 -11.79 4.01
CA PHE A 42 -7.73 -11.56 4.48
C PHE A 42 -8.42 -12.83 5.00
N LEU A 43 -7.93 -14.01 4.58
CA LEU A 43 -8.41 -15.33 5.00
C LEU A 43 -7.52 -16.00 6.04
N LYS A 44 -6.32 -15.46 6.29
CA LYS A 44 -5.34 -16.03 7.21
C LYS A 44 -5.82 -15.89 8.65
N LYS A 45 -5.85 -17.01 9.39
CA LYS A 45 -6.07 -16.99 10.84
C LYS A 45 -4.75 -16.74 11.55
N LYS A 46 -4.66 -15.64 12.31
CA LYS A 46 -3.58 -15.37 13.25
C LYS A 46 -4.02 -15.70 14.68
N PRO A 47 -3.15 -16.23 15.55
CA PRO A 47 -3.43 -16.38 16.97
C PRO A 47 -3.90 -15.05 17.58
N GLY A 48 -4.98 -15.07 18.36
CA GLY A 48 -5.51 -13.86 19.00
C GLY A 48 -6.31 -12.90 18.09
N HIS A 49 -6.38 -13.15 16.77
CA HIS A 49 -7.07 -12.24 15.84
C HIS A 49 -8.23 -12.90 15.09
N THR A 50 -9.33 -12.18 14.95
CA THR A 50 -10.39 -12.50 14.00
C THR A 50 -9.90 -12.22 12.58
N ARG A 51 -10.16 -13.14 11.63
CA ARG A 51 -9.78 -12.95 10.23
C ARG A 51 -10.51 -11.74 9.65
N CYS A 52 -9.85 -10.96 8.79
CA CYS A 52 -10.48 -9.81 8.12
C CYS A 52 -11.82 -10.20 7.47
N TYR A 53 -11.85 -11.34 6.77
CA TYR A 53 -13.03 -11.86 6.09
C TYR A 53 -14.28 -11.96 6.99
N VAL A 54 -14.13 -12.35 8.26
CA VAL A 54 -15.28 -12.55 9.16
C VAL A 54 -16.09 -11.26 9.35
N CYS A 55 -15.42 -10.11 9.39
CA CYS A 55 -16.08 -8.81 9.54
C CYS A 55 -16.37 -8.13 8.20
N HIS A 56 -15.62 -8.47 7.14
CA HIS A 56 -15.65 -7.75 5.87
C HIS A 56 -16.42 -8.43 4.74
N ALA A 57 -16.83 -9.71 4.88
CA ALA A 57 -17.62 -10.42 3.86
C ALA A 57 -19.07 -9.91 3.72
N GLU A 58 -19.63 -9.35 4.80
CA GLU A 58 -21.00 -8.83 4.86
C GLU A 58 -21.02 -7.38 5.35
N SER A 59 -19.89 -6.68 5.22
CA SER A 59 -19.78 -5.29 5.69
C SER A 59 -20.58 -4.32 4.82
N ASN A 60 -21.03 -3.23 5.44
CA ASN A 60 -21.58 -2.05 4.77
C ASN A 60 -20.56 -0.89 4.74
N ASN A 61 -19.26 -1.21 4.66
CA ASN A 61 -18.19 -0.22 4.63
C ASN A 61 -17.36 -0.34 3.35
N ALA A 62 -16.40 0.58 3.17
CA ALA A 62 -15.56 0.63 1.98
C ALA A 62 -14.69 -0.63 1.76
N PHE A 63 -14.44 -1.42 2.81
CA PHE A 63 -13.74 -2.70 2.70
C PHE A 63 -14.76 -3.85 2.74
N ARG A 64 -15.48 -4.03 1.63
CA ARG A 64 -16.45 -5.13 1.46
C ARG A 64 -15.83 -6.22 0.59
N LEU A 65 -15.56 -7.36 1.19
CA LEU A 65 -15.04 -8.54 0.49
C LEU A 65 -16.21 -9.36 -0.07
N GLU A 66 -15.98 -10.01 -1.21
CA GLU A 66 -16.91 -10.98 -1.77
C GLU A 66 -17.12 -12.15 -0.81
N LYS A 67 -18.32 -12.71 -0.78
CA LYS A 67 -18.61 -13.91 0.02
C LYS A 67 -18.01 -15.14 -0.66
N LEU A 68 -17.24 -15.93 0.09
CA LEU A 68 -16.72 -17.21 -0.41
C LEU A 68 -17.87 -18.15 -0.79
N PRO A 69 -17.75 -18.89 -1.91
CA PRO A 69 -18.67 -19.96 -2.22
C PRO A 69 -18.71 -20.99 -1.08
N PRO A 70 -19.83 -21.70 -0.87
CA PRO A 70 -19.94 -22.71 0.17
C PRO A 70 -18.81 -23.75 0.09
N GLY A 71 -18.10 -23.95 1.20
CA GLY A 71 -16.98 -24.89 1.30
C GLY A 71 -15.67 -24.45 0.61
N ALA A 72 -15.64 -23.30 -0.06
CA ALA A 72 -14.43 -22.82 -0.73
C ALA A 72 -13.40 -22.31 0.28
N LYS A 73 -12.11 -22.61 -0.01
CA LYS A 73 -10.97 -22.11 0.77
C LYS A 73 -10.47 -20.75 0.27
N PHE A 74 -10.77 -20.41 -0.99
CA PHE A 74 -10.35 -19.20 -1.68
C PHE A 74 -11.48 -18.70 -2.59
N TRP A 75 -11.38 -17.44 -3.00
CA TRP A 75 -12.30 -16.81 -3.96
C TRP A 75 -12.13 -17.38 -5.37
N THR A 76 -13.18 -17.29 -6.19
CA THR A 76 -13.05 -17.52 -7.64
C THR A 76 -12.28 -16.37 -8.29
N GLU A 77 -11.81 -16.55 -9.53
CA GLU A 77 -11.12 -15.48 -10.28
C GLU A 77 -11.96 -14.19 -10.36
N GLU A 78 -13.25 -14.34 -10.64
CA GLU A 78 -14.18 -13.22 -10.79
C GLU A 78 -14.39 -12.49 -9.45
N GLN A 79 -14.42 -13.24 -8.35
CA GLN A 79 -14.51 -12.68 -7.00
C GLN A 79 -13.20 -11.97 -6.62
N SER A 80 -12.04 -12.54 -6.94
CA SER A 80 -10.74 -11.92 -6.70
C SER A 80 -10.59 -10.60 -7.47
N ARG A 81 -11.11 -10.50 -8.70
CA ARG A 81 -11.15 -9.24 -9.47
C ARG A 81 -11.98 -8.16 -8.77
N ARG A 82 -13.16 -8.52 -8.26
CA ARG A 82 -14.03 -7.58 -7.50
C ARG A 82 -13.42 -7.16 -6.17
N ASN A 83 -12.76 -8.10 -5.48
CA ASN A 83 -12.00 -7.80 -4.28
C ASN A 83 -10.85 -6.83 -4.59
N PHE A 84 -10.10 -7.07 -5.68
CA PHE A 84 -9.02 -6.19 -6.12
C PHE A 84 -9.51 -4.77 -6.38
N GLU A 85 -10.62 -4.59 -7.11
CA GLU A 85 -11.20 -3.27 -7.34
C GLU A 85 -11.59 -2.57 -6.03
N THR A 86 -12.21 -3.31 -5.10
CA THR A 86 -12.61 -2.77 -3.80
C THR A 86 -11.41 -2.37 -2.95
N VAL A 87 -10.43 -3.26 -2.81
CA VAL A 87 -9.25 -3.05 -1.98
C VAL A 87 -8.35 -1.96 -2.57
N SER A 88 -8.26 -1.85 -3.89
CA SER A 88 -7.48 -0.80 -4.56
C SER A 88 -7.96 0.61 -4.20
N ARG A 89 -9.27 0.80 -3.99
CA ARG A 89 -9.83 2.10 -3.55
C ARG A 89 -9.44 2.49 -2.12
N LEU A 90 -8.88 1.56 -1.35
CA LEU A 90 -8.41 1.79 0.02
C LEU A 90 -6.92 2.17 0.09
N VAL A 91 -6.27 2.27 -1.07
CA VAL A 91 -4.84 2.52 -1.21
C VAL A 91 -4.62 3.79 -2.02
N VAL A 92 -3.72 4.64 -1.52
CA VAL A 92 -3.13 5.75 -2.26
C VAL A 92 -1.65 5.43 -2.41
N PRO A 93 -1.18 5.07 -3.62
CA PRO A 93 0.18 4.61 -3.81
C PRO A 93 1.23 5.57 -3.28
N GLY A 94 2.19 5.04 -2.52
CA GLY A 94 3.25 5.83 -1.89
C GLY A 94 2.81 6.70 -0.70
N ASN A 95 1.53 6.71 -0.33
CA ASN A 95 1.00 7.52 0.77
C ASN A 95 0.32 6.68 1.85
N PHE A 96 1.08 6.35 2.90
CA PHE A 96 0.58 5.58 4.04
C PHE A 96 -0.61 6.24 4.74
N ALA A 97 -0.53 7.55 5.02
CA ALA A 97 -1.55 8.26 5.81
C ALA A 97 -2.91 8.33 5.09
N ALA A 98 -2.92 8.27 3.76
CA ALA A 98 -4.13 8.22 2.96
C ALA A 98 -4.59 6.78 2.63
N SER A 99 -3.77 5.76 2.89
CA SER A 99 -4.07 4.36 2.59
C SER A 99 -4.74 3.64 3.76
N ARG A 100 -6.08 3.65 3.81
CA ARG A 100 -6.88 2.99 4.86
C ARG A 100 -6.54 1.52 5.05
N LEU A 101 -6.17 0.81 3.99
CA LEU A 101 -5.74 -0.59 4.08
C LEU A 101 -4.54 -0.78 5.03
N LEU A 102 -3.65 0.22 5.14
CA LEU A 102 -2.40 0.11 5.90
C LEU A 102 -2.54 0.59 7.35
N PHE A 103 -3.27 1.68 7.59
CA PHE A 103 -3.33 2.28 8.93
C PHE A 103 -4.50 1.81 9.79
N MET A 104 -5.65 1.47 9.21
CA MET A 104 -6.82 1.00 9.99
C MET A 104 -6.56 -0.28 10.80
N PRO A 105 -5.92 -1.32 10.24
CA PRO A 105 -5.64 -2.56 10.98
C PRO A 105 -4.37 -2.50 11.86
N LEU A 106 -3.57 -1.44 11.76
CA LEU A 106 -2.30 -1.29 12.49
C LEU A 106 -2.54 -0.76 13.91
N ALA A 107 -1.72 -1.19 14.86
CA ALA A 107 -1.77 -0.69 16.22
C ALA A 107 -1.49 0.83 16.30
N PRO A 108 -2.18 1.60 17.16
CA PRO A 108 -1.92 3.03 17.36
C PRO A 108 -0.46 3.35 17.68
N GLU A 109 0.21 2.50 18.45
CA GLU A 109 1.61 2.67 18.86
C GLU A 109 2.57 2.59 17.65
N ALA A 110 2.14 2.02 16.54
CA ALA A 110 2.86 1.98 15.27
C ALA A 110 2.35 3.01 14.23
N GLY A 111 1.49 3.94 14.64
CA GLY A 111 0.88 4.97 13.78
C GLY A 111 -0.40 4.51 13.07
N GLY A 112 -1.09 3.51 13.60
CA GLY A 112 -2.39 3.06 13.11
C GLY A 112 -3.59 3.78 13.73
N ALA A 113 -4.79 3.31 13.40
CA ALA A 113 -6.04 3.89 13.90
C ALA A 113 -6.31 3.56 15.38
N ALA A 114 -6.86 4.53 16.12
CA ALA A 114 -7.26 4.34 17.52
C ALA A 114 -8.31 3.23 17.70
N PHE A 115 -9.16 3.01 16.69
CA PHE A 115 -10.26 2.06 16.76
C PHE A 115 -10.45 1.28 15.44
N HIS A 116 -10.66 -0.02 15.58
CA HIS A 116 -11.03 -0.94 14.50
C HIS A 116 -11.82 -2.12 15.10
N ASN A 117 -13.04 -2.38 14.62
CA ASN A 117 -13.93 -3.41 15.19
C ASN A 117 -13.30 -4.80 15.24
N GLY A 118 -12.51 -5.16 14.22
CA GLY A 118 -11.79 -6.43 14.18
C GLY A 118 -10.55 -6.47 15.07
N GLY A 119 -10.29 -5.43 15.85
CA GLY A 119 -9.07 -5.24 16.64
C GLY A 119 -7.86 -4.83 15.82
N ARG A 120 -6.73 -4.63 16.51
CA ARG A 120 -5.42 -4.36 15.92
C ARG A 120 -4.92 -5.66 15.29
N GLN A 121 -4.87 -5.76 13.97
CA GLN A 121 -4.45 -6.96 13.24
C GLN A 121 -2.92 -7.04 13.08
N PHE A 122 -2.23 -5.90 13.21
CA PHE A 122 -0.78 -5.78 13.12
C PHE A 122 -0.27 -4.96 14.30
N ALA A 123 0.62 -5.54 15.10
CA ALA A 123 1.23 -4.85 16.24
C ALA A 123 2.26 -3.79 15.79
N SER A 124 2.93 -4.02 14.67
CA SER A 124 3.94 -3.11 14.13
C SER A 124 4.05 -3.22 12.61
N LYS A 125 4.77 -2.26 12.01
CA LYS A 125 5.14 -2.26 10.58
C LYS A 125 6.16 -3.34 10.23
N ASP A 126 6.67 -4.07 11.22
CA ASP A 126 7.58 -5.19 11.00
C ASP A 126 6.86 -6.52 10.74
N ASP A 127 5.55 -6.58 10.98
CA ASP A 127 4.74 -7.75 10.66
C ASP A 127 4.86 -8.11 9.17
N PRO A 128 5.17 -9.37 8.82
CA PRO A 128 5.41 -9.77 7.43
C PRO A 128 4.18 -9.62 6.54
N ASP A 129 2.98 -9.80 7.08
CA ASP A 129 1.74 -9.61 6.32
C ASP A 129 1.51 -8.10 6.12
N TRP A 130 1.77 -7.27 7.13
CA TRP A 130 1.70 -5.80 6.96
C TRP A 130 2.70 -5.30 5.91
N LYS A 131 3.94 -5.81 5.92
CA LYS A 131 4.96 -5.50 4.90
C LYS A 131 4.47 -5.88 3.52
N THR A 132 3.82 -7.03 3.36
CA THR A 132 3.25 -7.46 2.07
C THR A 132 2.16 -6.51 1.59
N LEU A 133 1.28 -6.03 2.47
CA LEU A 133 0.29 -5.00 2.12
C LEU A 133 0.95 -3.69 1.70
N ALA A 134 1.96 -3.24 2.46
CA ALA A 134 2.67 -2.00 2.19
C ALA A 134 3.47 -2.05 0.88
N GLN A 135 4.08 -3.19 0.57
CA GLN A 135 4.79 -3.45 -0.68
C GLN A 135 3.86 -3.27 -1.89
N TRP A 136 2.72 -3.96 -1.87
CA TRP A 136 1.72 -3.82 -2.92
C TRP A 136 1.19 -2.38 -3.02
N ALA A 137 0.88 -1.76 -1.87
CA ALA A 137 0.42 -0.39 -1.82
C ALA A 137 1.46 0.62 -2.33
N ASN A 138 2.75 0.30 -2.30
CA ASN A 138 3.82 1.13 -2.87
C ASN A 138 4.14 0.78 -4.33
N GLY A 139 3.27 0.03 -5.02
CA GLY A 139 3.39 -0.25 -6.45
C GLY A 139 4.35 -1.39 -6.80
N GLN A 140 4.74 -2.23 -5.84
CA GLN A 140 5.49 -3.44 -6.18
C GLN A 140 4.61 -4.40 -6.99
N SER A 141 5.22 -4.96 -8.04
CA SER A 141 4.64 -5.99 -8.90
C SER A 141 5.28 -7.35 -8.63
N ARG A 142 4.71 -8.41 -9.22
CA ARG A 142 5.33 -9.74 -9.24
C ARG A 142 6.74 -9.74 -9.84
#